data_AF-A0A6L9UAZ0-F1
#
_entry.id   AF-A0A6L9UAZ0-F1
#
_cell.length_a   1.000
_cell.length_b   1.000
_cell.length_c   1.000
_cell.angle_alpha   90.00
_cell.angle_beta   90.00
_cell.angle_gamma   90.00
#
_symmetry.space_group_name_H-M   'P 1'
#
loop_
_entity.id
_entity.type
_entity.pdbx_description
1 polymer ?
#
loop_
_entity_poly.entity_id
_entity_poly.type
_entity_poly.pdbx_seq_one_letter_code
_entity_poly.pdbx_strand_id
1 'polypeptide(L)' 'MSMMVNAPLYPDDIDVLAGALFAWCAERSIRLHSQEGLSAANVAIDLYDAGYQTQDQLLGALHAYESH' A
#
# COMPACT_ATOMS: atom_id res chain seq x y z
N MET A 1 -21.16 4.86 -18.94
CA MET A 1 -21.43 3.73 -18.04
C MET A 1 -20.07 3.27 -17.51
N SER A 2 -19.64 3.82 -16.38
CA SER A 2 -18.39 3.36 -15.76
C SER A 2 -18.69 2.02 -15.11
N MET A 3 -18.25 0.94 -15.76
CA MET A 3 -18.18 -0.37 -15.13
C MET A 3 -17.19 -0.22 -13.98
N MET A 4 -17.71 -0.18 -12.76
CA MET A 4 -16.89 -0.36 -11.56
C MET A 4 -16.30 -1.76 -11.70
N VAL A 5 -15.05 -1.80 -12.17
CA VAL A 5 -14.23 -3.01 -12.15
C VAL A 5 -13.98 -3.31 -10.67
N ASN A 6 -14.90 -4.04 -10.06
CA ASN A 6 -14.56 -4.79 -8.85
C ASN A 6 -13.65 -5.93 -9.31
N ALA A 7 -12.40 -5.59 -9.67
CA ALA A 7 -11.36 -6.59 -9.83
C ALA A 7 -11.33 -7.36 -8.50
N PRO A 8 -11.52 -8.69 -8.52
CA PRO A 8 -11.35 -9.45 -7.29
C PRO A 8 -9.92 -9.20 -6.84
N LEU A 9 -9.72 -8.58 -5.68
CA LEU A 9 -8.40 -8.53 -5.06
C LEU A 9 -7.95 -9.98 -4.94
N TYR A 10 -6.97 -10.35 -5.76
CA TYR A 10 -6.37 -11.66 -5.69
C TYR A 10 -5.61 -11.74 -4.38
N PRO A 11 -5.49 -12.93 -3.78
CA PRO A 11 -4.68 -13.11 -2.57
C PRO A 11 -3.24 -12.59 -2.76
N ASP A 12 -2.73 -12.59 -3.99
CA ASP A 12 -1.45 -12.00 -4.38
C ASP A 12 -1.40 -10.47 -4.16
N ASP A 13 -2.49 -9.75 -4.50
CA ASP A 13 -2.58 -8.29 -4.33
C ASP A 13 -2.59 -7.89 -2.86
N ILE A 14 -3.28 -8.69 -2.03
CA ILE A 14 -3.30 -8.51 -0.58
C ILE A 14 -1.93 -8.79 0.02
N ASP A 15 -1.21 -9.82 -0.46
CA ASP A 15 0.14 -10.14 -0.01
C ASP A 15 1.13 -9.02 -0.34
N VAL A 16 1.05 -8.48 -1.57
CA VAL A 16 1.85 -7.33 -2.02
C VAL A 16 1.61 -6.08 -1.17
N LEU A 17 0.34 -5.71 -0.95
CA LEU A 17 -0.04 -4.56 -0.12
C LEU A 17 0.39 -4.75 1.34
N ALA A 18 0.09 -5.92 1.92
CA ALA A 18 0.45 -6.24 3.29
C ALA A 18 1.96 -6.25 3.47
N GLY A 19 2.70 -6.89 2.55
CA GLY A 19 4.16 -6.93 2.58
C GLY A 19 4.78 -5.54 2.53
N ALA A 20 4.28 -4.64 1.70
CA ALA A 20 4.79 -3.27 1.60
C ALA A 20 4.51 -2.49 2.89
N LEU A 21 3.29 -2.61 3.43
CA LEU A 21 2.89 -1.97 4.68
C LEU A 21 3.66 -2.51 5.89
N PHE A 22 3.87 -3.82 5.97
CA PHE A 22 4.63 -4.44 7.04
C PHE A 22 6.09 -4.01 7.01
N ALA A 23 6.72 -3.97 5.83
CA ALA A 23 8.08 -3.47 5.68
C ALA A 23 8.20 -2.01 6.13
N TRP A 24 7.33 -1.14 5.60
CA TRP A 24 7.28 0.28 5.96
C TRP A 24 7.08 0.49 7.47
N CYS A 25 6.15 -0.26 8.07
CA CYS A 25 5.86 -0.21 9.50
C CYS A 25 7.05 -0.70 10.34
N ALA A 26 7.74 -1.77 9.90
CA ALA A 26 8.88 -2.35 10.59
C ALA A 26 10.07 -1.40 10.61
N GLU A 27 10.35 -0.71 9.50
CA GLU A 27 11.43 0.27 9.40
C GLU A 27 11.25 1.46 10.37
N ARG A 28 10.00 1.87 10.60
CA ARG A 28 9.66 3.03 11.44
C ARG A 28 9.25 2.65 12.87
N SER A 29 9.18 1.36 13.20
CA SER A 29 8.63 0.87 14.45
C SER A 29 7.20 1.38 14.73
N ILE A 30 6.41 1.52 13.66
CA ILE A 30 5.02 1.99 13.71
C ILE A 30 4.09 0.78 13.76
N ARG A 31 2.99 0.90 14.53
CA ARG A 31 1.93 -0.11 14.50
C ARG A 31 1.03 0.10 13.29
N LEU A 32 0.73 -0.97 12.55
CA LEU A 32 -0.17 -0.91 11.40
C LEU A 32 -1.55 -0.30 11.74
N HIS A 33 -2.07 -0.57 12.93
CA HIS A 33 -3.34 -0.01 13.43
C HIS A 33 -3.23 1.43 13.97
N SER A 34 -2.07 2.07 13.90
CA SER A 34 -1.93 3.47 14.28
C SER A 34 -2.49 4.40 13.19
N GLN A 35 -2.69 5.66 13.54
CA GLN A 35 -3.10 6.70 12.57
C GLN A 35 -2.13 6.75 11.37
N GLU A 36 -0.83 6.68 11.62
CA GLU A 36 0.21 6.66 10.58
C GLU A 36 0.13 5.40 9.72
N GLY A 37 -0.04 4.23 10.34
CA GLY A 37 -0.20 2.97 9.62
C GLY A 37 -1.45 2.93 8.73
N LEU A 38 -2.57 3.50 9.20
CA LEU A 38 -3.79 3.65 8.42
C LEU A 38 -3.64 4.67 7.28
N SER A 39 -2.88 5.76 7.51
CA SER A 39 -2.54 6.72 6.45
C SER A 39 -1.71 6.07 5.36
N ALA A 40 -0.63 5.38 5.74
CA ALA A 40 0.20 4.61 4.83
C ALA A 40 -0.62 3.54 4.08
N ALA A 41 -1.57 2.87 4.73
CA ALA A 41 -2.43 1.88 4.08
C ALA A 41 -3.31 2.50 2.98
N ASN A 42 -3.90 3.68 3.22
CA ASN A 42 -4.65 4.38 2.19
C ASN A 42 -3.77 4.78 1.00
N VAL A 43 -2.56 5.30 1.28
CA VAL A 43 -1.59 5.65 0.23
C VAL A 43 -1.17 4.42 -0.57
N ALA A 44 -0.91 3.29 0.09
CA ALA A 44 -0.56 2.04 -0.57
C ALA A 44 -1.66 1.55 -1.53
N ILE A 45 -2.93 1.70 -1.14
CA ILE A 45 -4.07 1.35 -1.99
C ILE A 45 -4.15 2.29 -3.20
N ASP A 46 -3.98 3.59 -3.00
CA ASP A 46 -3.99 4.59 -4.08
C ASP A 46 -2.85 4.35 -5.09
N LEU A 47 -1.65 4.03 -4.58
CA LEU A 47 -0.51 3.63 -5.39
C LEU A 47 -0.76 2.32 -6.15
N TYR A 48 -1.37 1.33 -5.51
CA TYR A 48 -1.69 0.07 -6.18
C TYR A 48 -2.67 0.30 -7.34
N ASP A 49 -3.70 1.14 -7.14
CA ASP A 49 -4.63 1.56 -8.19
C ASP A 49 -3.93 2.36 -9.31
N ALA A 50 -2.92 3.17 -8.96
CA ALA A 50 -2.07 3.88 -9.91
C ALA A 50 -1.13 2.96 -10.73
N GLY A 51 -1.08 1.65 -10.44
CA GLY A 51 -0.33 0.64 -11.19
C GLY A 51 0.93 0.12 -10.50
N TYR A 52 1.13 0.42 -9.21
CA TYR A 52 2.24 -0.11 -8.42
C TYR A 52 1.87 -1.51 -7.90
N GLN A 53 2.08 -2.52 -8.73
CA GLN A 53 1.62 -3.90 -8.47
C GLN A 53 2.63 -4.79 -7.74
N THR A 54 3.77 -4.25 -7.29
CA THR A 54 4.79 -5.03 -6.57
C THR A 54 5.14 -4.40 -5.23
N GLN A 55 5.54 -5.25 -4.29
CA GLN A 55 5.88 -4.83 -2.93
C GLN A 55 6.97 -3.76 -2.91
N ASP A 56 8.04 -3.95 -3.70
CA ASP A 56 9.19 -3.04 -3.77
C ASP A 56 8.79 -1.67 -4.34
N GLN A 57 7.98 -1.67 -5.40
CA GLN A 57 7.44 -0.44 -5.99
C GLN A 57 6.55 0.32 -5.02
N LEU A 58 5.65 -0.38 -4.32
CA LEU A 58 4.78 0.24 -3.31
C LEU A 58 5.58 0.79 -2.15
N LEU A 59 6.55 0.04 -1.63
CA LEU A 59 7.41 0.47 -0.53
C LEU A 59 8.22 1.72 -0.90
N GLY A 60 8.83 1.71 -2.09
CA GLY A 60 9.57 2.86 -2.61
C GLY A 60 8.68 4.10 -2.79
N ALA A 61 7.47 3.91 -3.32
CA ALA A 61 6.52 4.99 -3.50
C ALA A 61 5.94 5.52 -2.17
N LEU A 62 5.66 4.64 -1.21
CA LEU A 62 5.29 5.02 0.17
C LEU A 62 6.37 5.88 0.84
N HIS A 63 7.65 5.53 0.66
CA HIS A 63 8.76 6.32 1.16
C HIS A 63 8.86 7.69 0.47
N ALA A 64 8.60 7.74 -0.84
CA ALA A 64 8.60 8.99 -1.59
C ALA A 64 7.42 9.90 -1.22
N TYR A 65 6.24 9.33 -0.97
CA TYR A 65 5.02 10.08 -0.63
C TYR A 65 5.13 10.80 0.72
N GLU A 66 5.75 10.14 1.71
CA GLU A 66 5.99 10.73 3.04
C GLU A 66 7.09 11.79 3.07
N SER A 67 7.94 11.84 2.04
CA SER A 67 9.01 12.83 1.92
C SER A 67 8.54 14.18 1.35
N HIS A 68 7.26 14.29 0.98
CA HIS A 68 6.62 15.47 0.41
C HIS A 68 5.72 16.18 1.43
#